data_AF-A0A662CP41-F1
#
_entry.id   AF-A0A662CP41-F1
#
_cell.length_a   1.000
_cell.length_b   1.000
_cell.length_c   1.000
_cell.angle_alpha   90.00
_cell.angle_beta   90.00
_cell.angle_gamma   90.00
#
_symmetry.space_group_name_H-M   'P 1'
#
loop_
_entity.id
_entity.type
_entity.pdbx_description
1 polymer ?
#
loop_
_entity_poly.entity_id
_entity_poly.type
_entity_poly.pdbx_seq_one_letter_code
_entity_poly.pdbx_strand_id
1 'polypeptide(L)'
;MNKKQLAAEIHQLLVDKYGPPTWRPPLSPVGELVSTILSQNTNDVNRDVAYDTLLERFPTWEEIRDAEEKKILPLIKTAGLANQKGPAIQNALKLITEERGQIELDFLKGMSSKEASEWLIKLKGVGPKTAAIVLLFSLDMPAFPVDTHV
;
A
#
# COMPACT_ATOMS: atom_id res chain seq x y z
N MET A 1 -13.10 -29.63 16.09
CA MET A 1 -12.10 -28.54 16.04
C MET A 1 -12.83 -27.23 15.77
N ASN A 2 -12.55 -26.16 16.52
CA ASN A 2 -13.15 -24.84 16.26
C ASN A 2 -12.38 -24.08 15.17
N LYS A 3 -12.96 -23.00 14.62
CA LYS A 3 -12.34 -22.22 13.53
C LYS A 3 -10.94 -21.70 13.86
N LYS A 4 -10.70 -21.32 15.13
CA LYS A 4 -9.41 -20.83 15.60
C LYS A 4 -8.34 -21.93 15.58
N GLN A 5 -8.70 -23.13 16.04
CA GLN A 5 -7.84 -24.30 16.01
C GLN A 5 -7.53 -24.72 14.56
N LEU A 6 -8.55 -24.73 13.69
CA LEU A 6 -8.36 -25.03 12.26
C LEU A 6 -7.42 -24.02 11.57
N ALA A 7 -7.59 -22.72 11.83
CA ALA A 7 -6.72 -21.69 11.26
C ALA A 7 -5.26 -21.84 11.73
N ALA A 8 -5.05 -22.19 13.00
CA ALA A 8 -3.71 -22.45 13.54
C ALA A 8 -3.05 -23.67 12.90
N GLU A 9 -3.82 -24.74 12.68
CA GLU A 9 -3.34 -25.95 12.00
C GLU A 9 -2.98 -25.66 10.53
N ILE A 10 -3.86 -24.96 9.79
CA ILE A 10 -3.58 -24.54 8.41
C ILE A 10 -2.34 -23.66 8.34
N HIS A 11 -2.20 -22.68 9.25
CA HIS A 11 -1.01 -21.83 9.32
C HIS A 11 0.26 -22.68 9.50
N GLN A 12 0.26 -23.65 10.42
CA GLN A 12 1.42 -24.52 10.62
C GLN A 12 1.73 -25.33 9.36
N LEU A 13 0.72 -25.92 8.71
CA LEU A 13 0.91 -26.67 7.46
C LEU A 13 1.48 -25.80 6.33
N LEU A 14 1.06 -24.54 6.25
CA LEU A 14 1.60 -23.58 5.27
C LEU A 14 3.07 -23.24 5.58
N VAL A 15 3.40 -23.01 6.85
CA VAL A 15 4.79 -22.77 7.29
C VAL A 15 5.68 -23.98 7.03
N ASP A 16 5.20 -25.19 7.33
CA ASP A 16 5.98 -26.42 7.09
C ASP A 16 6.22 -26.64 5.59
N LYS A 17 5.26 -26.26 4.74
CA LYS A 17 5.35 -26.44 3.28
C LYS A 17 6.19 -25.37 2.57
N TYR A 18 6.01 -24.10 2.95
CA TYR A 18 6.59 -22.95 2.24
C TYR A 18 7.73 -22.27 3.01
N GLY A 19 7.97 -22.66 4.26
CA GLY A 19 8.84 -21.96 5.19
C GLY A 19 8.13 -20.77 5.86
N PRO A 20 8.76 -20.17 6.88
CA PRO A 20 8.29 -18.90 7.43
C PRO A 20 8.35 -17.80 6.37
N PRO A 21 7.39 -16.86 6.35
CA PRO A 21 7.42 -15.75 5.41
C PRO A 21 8.68 -14.90 5.63
N THR A 22 9.37 -14.56 4.54
CA THR A 22 10.50 -13.62 4.56
C THR A 22 9.98 -12.24 4.19
N TRP A 23 10.06 -11.30 5.14
CA TRP A 23 9.58 -9.94 4.94
C TRP A 23 10.68 -9.04 4.35
N ARG A 24 10.30 -8.17 3.42
CA ARG A 24 11.14 -7.05 3.01
C ARG A 24 11.22 -6.01 4.14
N PRO A 25 12.28 -5.18 4.19
CA PRO A 25 12.26 -3.98 5.03
C PRO A 25 10.97 -3.18 4.77
N PRO A 26 10.26 -2.75 5.82
CA PRO A 26 9.01 -2.04 5.65
C PRO A 26 9.25 -0.70 4.94
N LEU A 27 8.35 -0.35 4.03
CA LEU A 27 8.30 1.00 3.48
C LEU A 27 7.75 1.96 4.54
N SER A 28 7.97 3.26 4.35
CA SER A 28 7.20 4.26 5.08
C SER A 28 5.71 4.05 4.81
N PRO A 29 4.80 4.44 5.72
CA PRO A 29 3.37 4.26 5.51
C PRO A 29 2.83 4.85 4.19
N VAL A 30 3.33 6.03 3.81
CA VAL A 30 3.01 6.65 2.51
C VAL A 30 3.61 5.85 1.36
N GLY A 31 4.85 5.38 1.51
CA GLY A 31 5.51 4.51 0.54
C GLY A 31 4.75 3.20 0.32
N GLU A 32 4.27 2.56 1.38
CA GLU A 32 3.47 1.34 1.30
C GLU A 32 2.14 1.58 0.60
N LEU A 33 1.47 2.70 0.88
CA LEU A 33 0.25 3.12 0.17
C LEU A 33 0.50 3.26 -1.34
N VAL A 34 1.54 4.00 -1.73
CA VAL A 34 1.90 4.22 -3.14
C VAL A 34 2.30 2.91 -3.83
N SER A 35 3.16 2.11 -3.19
CA SER A 35 3.57 0.77 -3.63
C SER A 35 2.36 -0.15 -3.85
N THR A 36 1.38 -0.10 -2.95
CA THR A 36 0.16 -0.92 -3.05
C THR A 36 -0.77 -0.45 -4.16
N ILE A 37 -0.88 0.85 -4.42
CA ILE A 37 -1.62 1.34 -5.60
C ILE A 37 -0.92 0.87 -6.90
N LEU A 38 0.41 0.92 -6.92
CA LEU A 38 1.20 0.42 -8.06
C LEU A 38 1.06 -1.09 -8.26
N SER A 39 0.84 -1.89 -7.21
CA SER A 39 0.70 -3.35 -7.30
C SER A 39 -0.63 -3.83 -7.89
N GLN A 40 -1.64 -2.95 -8.00
CA GLN A 40 -2.95 -3.34 -8.50
C GLN A 40 -2.88 -3.83 -9.96
N ASN A 41 -3.29 -5.08 -10.21
CA ASN A 41 -3.26 -5.71 -11.54
C ASN A 41 -1.87 -5.72 -12.21
N THR A 42 -0.82 -5.96 -11.43
CA THR A 42 0.55 -6.16 -11.94
C THR A 42 1.31 -7.16 -11.07
N ASN A 43 2.55 -7.49 -11.45
CA ASN A 43 3.44 -8.31 -10.64
C ASN A 43 4.41 -7.44 -9.82
N ASP A 44 5.06 -8.07 -8.84
CA ASP A 44 5.99 -7.40 -7.92
C ASP A 44 7.16 -6.73 -8.64
N VAL A 45 7.76 -7.39 -9.64
CA VAL A 45 8.88 -6.84 -10.40
C VAL A 45 8.52 -5.53 -11.08
N ASN A 46 7.37 -5.48 -11.75
CA ASN A 46 6.90 -4.28 -12.43
C ASN A 46 6.46 -3.19 -11.45
N ARG A 47 5.89 -3.56 -10.29
CA ARG A 47 5.59 -2.62 -9.21
C ARG A 47 6.86 -1.95 -8.73
N ASP A 48 7.90 -2.73 -8.41
CA ASP A 48 9.14 -2.24 -7.82
C ASP A 48 9.87 -1.32 -8.80
N VAL A 49 9.99 -1.72 -10.07
CA VAL A 49 10.58 -0.85 -11.11
C VAL A 49 9.82 0.47 -11.24
N ALA A 50 8.48 0.45 -11.23
CA ALA A 50 7.68 1.67 -11.30
C ALA A 50 7.85 2.57 -10.05
N TYR A 51 7.91 1.97 -8.87
CA TYR A 51 8.09 2.68 -7.60
C TYR A 51 9.46 3.35 -7.53
N ASP A 52 10.52 2.60 -7.82
CA ASP A 52 11.91 3.09 -7.78
C ASP A 52 12.14 4.18 -8.82
N THR A 53 11.65 3.99 -10.06
CA THR A 53 11.74 5.00 -11.13
C THR A 53 11.00 6.29 -10.75
N LEU A 54 9.86 6.17 -10.06
CA LEU A 54 9.10 7.33 -9.59
C LEU A 54 9.88 8.14 -8.56
N LEU A 55 10.49 7.47 -7.58
CA LEU A 55 11.28 8.11 -6.50
C LEU A 55 12.64 8.63 -6.98
N GLU A 56 13.27 7.97 -7.95
CA GLU A 56 14.50 8.48 -8.57
C GLU A 56 14.24 9.81 -9.28
N ARG A 57 13.07 9.94 -9.93
CA ARG A 57 12.69 11.17 -10.63
C ARG A 57 12.14 12.25 -9.71
N PHE A 58 11.41 11.86 -8.68
CA PHE A 58 10.75 12.76 -7.73
C PHE A 58 11.06 12.28 -6.31
N PRO A 59 12.16 12.76 -5.70
CA PRO A 59 12.64 12.25 -4.42
C PRO A 59 11.73 12.54 -3.22
N THR A 60 10.73 13.41 -3.39
CA THR A 60 9.77 13.78 -2.34
C THR A 60 8.33 13.51 -2.76
N TRP A 61 7.47 13.24 -1.78
CA TRP A 61 6.05 13.00 -2.04
C TRP A 61 5.35 14.26 -2.56
N GLU A 62 5.79 15.44 -2.11
CA GLU A 62 5.32 16.74 -2.58
C GLU A 62 5.60 16.93 -4.07
N GLU A 63 6.80 16.57 -4.53
CA GLU A 63 7.12 16.61 -5.95
C GLU A 63 6.23 15.67 -6.77
N ILE A 64 5.93 14.47 -6.27
CA ILE A 64 5.01 13.54 -6.94
C ILE A 64 3.59 14.12 -6.96
N ARG A 65 3.12 14.69 -5.84
CA ARG A 65 1.79 15.31 -5.69
C ARG A 65 1.57 16.44 -6.70
N ASP A 66 2.59 17.27 -6.89
CA ASP A 66 2.52 18.53 -7.64
C ASP A 66 2.99 18.41 -9.09
N ALA A 67 3.63 17.29 -9.45
CA ALA A 67 4.06 17.04 -10.82
C ALA A 67 2.88 17.03 -11.81
N GLU A 68 3.14 17.51 -13.03
CA GLU A 68 2.21 17.35 -14.14
C GLU A 68 2.03 15.85 -14.45
N GLU A 69 0.78 15.38 -14.57
CA GLU A 69 0.46 13.96 -14.81
C GLU A 69 1.27 13.36 -15.97
N LYS A 70 1.45 14.11 -17.07
CA LYS A 70 2.24 13.67 -18.23
C LYS A 70 3.70 13.31 -17.91
N LYS A 71 4.24 13.79 -16.79
CA LYS A 71 5.59 13.42 -16.30
C LYS A 71 5.56 12.16 -15.44
N ILE A 72 4.44 11.84 -14.78
CA ILE A 72 4.27 10.67 -13.90
C ILE A 72 3.91 9.43 -14.72
N LEU A 73 2.95 9.55 -15.64
CA LEU A 73 2.39 8.40 -16.37
C LEU A 73 3.44 7.54 -17.10
N PRO A 74 4.48 8.11 -17.76
CA PRO A 74 5.51 7.31 -18.39
C PRO A 74 6.35 6.50 -17.40
N LEU A 75 6.62 7.04 -16.21
CA LEU A 75 7.48 6.40 -15.19
C LEU A 75 6.83 5.14 -14.62
N ILE A 76 5.52 5.15 -14.45
CA ILE A 76 4.76 4.04 -13.87
C ILE A 76 4.13 3.11 -14.93
N LYS A 77 4.42 3.35 -16.22
CA LYS A 77 3.80 2.62 -17.34
C LYS A 77 4.04 1.11 -17.26
N THR A 78 5.21 0.70 -16.79
CA THR A 78 5.57 -0.73 -16.63
C THR A 78 4.65 -1.47 -15.66
N ALA A 79 4.10 -0.77 -14.67
CA ALA A 79 3.14 -1.34 -13.73
C ALA A 79 1.71 -1.49 -14.32
N GLY A 80 1.46 -1.06 -15.57
CA GLY A 80 0.15 -1.10 -16.20
C GLY A 80 -0.87 -0.14 -15.56
N LEU A 81 -1.97 0.15 -16.25
CA LEU A 81 -3.04 1.04 -15.78
C LEU A 81 -2.55 2.42 -15.30
N ALA A 82 -1.49 2.95 -15.93
CA ALA A 82 -0.86 4.21 -15.50
C ALA A 82 -1.86 5.37 -15.41
N ASN A 83 -2.78 5.47 -16.38
CA ASN A 83 -3.82 6.51 -16.42
C ASN A 83 -4.80 6.44 -15.25
N GLN A 84 -4.93 5.30 -14.58
CA GLN A 84 -5.72 5.14 -13.36
C GLN A 84 -4.85 5.34 -12.12
N LYS A 85 -3.66 4.74 -12.09
CA LYS A 85 -2.77 4.72 -10.93
C LYS A 85 -2.12 6.07 -10.64
N GLY A 86 -1.67 6.80 -11.67
CA GLY A 86 -1.04 8.11 -11.51
C GLY A 86 -1.96 9.11 -10.80
N PRO A 87 -3.17 9.37 -11.33
CA PRO A 87 -4.13 10.23 -10.66
C PRO A 87 -4.55 9.72 -9.29
N ALA A 88 -4.68 8.39 -9.08
CA ALA A 88 -5.01 7.84 -7.77
C ALA A 88 -3.93 8.14 -6.72
N ILE A 89 -2.65 7.96 -7.07
CA ILE A 89 -1.50 8.31 -6.22
C ILE A 89 -1.54 9.80 -5.89
N GLN A 90 -1.60 10.68 -6.90
CA GLN A 90 -1.58 12.12 -6.67
C GLN A 90 -2.78 12.60 -5.83
N ASN A 91 -3.97 12.05 -6.07
CA ASN A 91 -5.15 12.38 -5.27
C ASN A 91 -5.02 11.93 -3.81
N ALA A 92 -4.44 10.75 -3.56
CA ALA A 92 -4.16 10.31 -2.20
C ALA A 92 -3.20 11.28 -1.48
N LEU A 93 -2.09 11.66 -2.13
CA LEU A 93 -1.11 12.59 -1.58
C LEU A 93 -1.71 13.99 -1.32
N LYS A 94 -2.58 14.47 -2.21
CA LYS A 94 -3.32 15.73 -2.04
C LYS A 94 -4.26 15.67 -0.83
N LEU A 95 -5.09 14.64 -0.73
CA LEU A 95 -6.02 14.47 0.40
C LEU A 95 -5.28 14.36 1.74
N ILE A 96 -4.17 13.63 1.80
CA ILE A 96 -3.32 13.56 3.01
C ILE A 96 -2.84 14.97 3.37
N THR A 97 -2.33 15.73 2.39
CA THR A 97 -1.87 17.11 2.60
C THR A 97 -3.01 18.01 3.10
N GLU A 98 -4.19 17.94 2.49
CA GLU A 98 -5.35 18.77 2.83
C GLU A 98 -5.83 18.52 4.26
N GLU A 99 -5.86 17.25 4.69
CA GLU A 99 -6.33 16.84 6.02
C GLU A 99 -5.29 17.06 7.13
N ARG A 100 -3.99 16.95 6.81
CA ARG A 100 -2.92 16.86 7.81
C ARG A 100 -1.87 17.97 7.73
N GLY A 101 -1.79 18.68 6.62
CA GLY A 101 -0.77 19.70 6.34
C GLY A 101 0.60 19.13 5.93
N GLN A 102 0.85 17.83 6.13
CA GLN A 102 2.08 17.13 5.75
C GLN A 102 1.75 15.73 5.20
N ILE A 103 2.59 15.22 4.31
CA ILE A 103 2.38 13.90 3.69
C ILE A 103 2.97 12.81 4.60
N GLU A 104 2.21 12.45 5.64
CA GLU A 104 2.55 11.39 6.58
C GLU A 104 1.29 10.60 6.98
N LEU A 105 1.47 9.33 7.37
CA LEU A 105 0.37 8.48 7.87
C LEU A 105 0.66 7.88 9.25
N ASP A 106 1.79 8.19 9.88
CA ASP A 106 2.15 7.66 11.20
C ASP A 106 1.16 8.06 12.30
N PHE A 107 0.44 9.18 12.13
CA PHE A 107 -0.63 9.60 13.04
C PHE A 107 -1.74 8.54 13.20
N LEU A 108 -1.91 7.64 12.22
CA LEU A 108 -2.88 6.55 12.29
C LEU A 108 -2.56 5.55 13.41
N LYS A 109 -1.30 5.46 13.87
CA LYS A 109 -0.92 4.63 15.02
C LYS A 109 -1.59 5.07 16.33
N GLY A 110 -2.07 6.31 16.39
CA GLY A 110 -2.84 6.84 17.53
C GLY A 110 -4.32 6.43 17.52
N MET A 111 -4.78 5.72 16.49
CA MET A 111 -6.18 5.29 16.32
C MET A 111 -6.33 3.78 16.53
N SER A 112 -7.56 3.29 16.67
CA SER A 112 -7.82 1.86 16.53
C SER A 112 -7.62 1.39 15.08
N SER A 113 -7.29 0.11 14.86
CA SER A 113 -7.16 -0.44 13.49
C SER A 113 -8.41 -0.21 12.63
N LYS A 114 -9.58 -0.21 13.26
CA LYS A 114 -10.86 0.05 12.58
C LYS A 114 -10.93 1.49 12.08
N GLU A 115 -10.69 2.47 12.96
CA GLU A 115 -10.71 3.90 12.61
C GLU A 115 -9.64 4.24 11.57
N ALA A 116 -8.43 3.69 11.73
CA ALA A 116 -7.35 3.88 10.77
C ALA A 116 -7.69 3.28 9.40
N SER A 117 -8.31 2.09 9.36
CA SER A 117 -8.81 1.50 8.11
C SER A 117 -9.90 2.37 7.47
N GLU A 118 -10.86 2.86 8.26
CA GLU A 118 -11.93 3.73 7.78
C GLU A 118 -11.39 5.06 7.24
N TRP A 119 -10.33 5.59 7.86
CA TRP A 119 -9.63 6.78 7.38
C TRP A 119 -8.97 6.52 6.02
N LEU A 120 -8.20 5.43 5.89
CA LEU A 120 -7.50 5.08 4.65
C LEU A 120 -8.47 4.82 3.48
N ILE A 121 -9.63 4.21 3.73
CA ILE A 121 -10.64 3.91 2.70
C ILE A 121 -11.27 5.18 2.11
N LYS A 122 -11.19 6.33 2.79
CA LYS A 122 -11.63 7.62 2.21
C LYS A 122 -10.78 8.05 1.02
N LEU A 123 -9.53 7.57 0.93
CA LEU A 123 -8.65 7.86 -0.18
C LEU A 123 -9.16 7.13 -1.43
N LYS A 124 -9.53 7.88 -2.47
CA LYS A 124 -10.09 7.32 -3.70
C LYS A 124 -9.10 6.32 -4.32
N GLY A 125 -9.55 5.07 -4.51
CA GLY A 125 -8.71 3.98 -5.02
C GLY A 125 -8.08 3.09 -3.95
N VAL A 126 -8.32 3.40 -2.67
CA VAL A 126 -7.95 2.56 -1.51
C VAL A 126 -9.16 1.77 -1.06
N GLY A 127 -9.14 0.46 -1.30
CA GLY A 127 -10.14 -0.48 -0.76
C GLY A 127 -9.69 -1.11 0.57
N PRO A 128 -10.55 -1.94 1.19
CA PRO A 128 -10.24 -2.62 2.45
C PRO A 128 -8.93 -3.44 2.42
N LYS A 129 -8.63 -4.10 1.30
CA LYS A 129 -7.36 -4.83 1.13
C LYS A 129 -6.16 -3.88 1.21
N THR A 130 -6.18 -2.79 0.45
CA THR A 130 -5.10 -1.79 0.45
C THR A 130 -4.90 -1.18 1.83
N ALA A 131 -5.99 -0.81 2.51
CA ALA A 131 -5.92 -0.31 3.88
C ALA A 131 -5.28 -1.33 4.81
N ALA A 132 -5.70 -2.59 4.77
CA ALA A 132 -5.13 -3.66 5.59
C ALA A 132 -3.63 -3.89 5.33
N ILE A 133 -3.16 -3.76 4.08
CA ILE A 133 -1.74 -3.85 3.73
C ILE A 133 -0.93 -2.73 4.41
N VAL A 134 -1.39 -1.48 4.31
CA VAL A 134 -0.71 -0.34 4.96
C VAL A 134 -0.68 -0.51 6.48
N LEU A 135 -1.82 -0.86 7.08
CA LEU A 135 -1.94 -1.10 8.52
C LEU A 135 -0.95 -2.18 9.00
N LEU A 136 -0.94 -3.33 8.33
CA LEU A 136 -0.13 -4.48 8.73
C LEU A 136 1.37 -4.25 8.48
N PHE A 137 1.76 -3.83 7.28
CA PHE A 137 3.16 -3.88 6.86
C PHE A 137 3.97 -2.61 7.16
N SER A 138 3.30 -1.48 7.41
CA SER A 138 4.00 -0.20 7.63
C SER A 138 3.64 0.51 8.92
N LEU A 139 2.48 0.19 9.52
CA LEU A 139 2.02 0.80 10.76
C LEU A 139 2.07 -0.15 11.97
N ASP A 140 2.39 -1.43 11.76
CA ASP A 140 2.41 -2.47 12.79
C ASP A 140 1.06 -2.58 13.55
N MET A 141 -0.04 -2.40 12.81
CA MET A 141 -1.39 -2.45 13.33
C MET A 141 -2.05 -3.77 12.93
N PRO A 142 -2.76 -4.46 13.84
CA PRO A 142 -3.44 -5.71 13.51
C PRO A 142 -4.44 -5.52 12.36
N ALA A 143 -4.15 -6.16 11.23
CA ALA A 143 -4.99 -6.24 10.04
C ALA A 143 -4.69 -7.53 9.29
N PHE A 144 -5.62 -7.99 8.45
CA PHE A 144 -5.46 -9.22 7.67
C PHE A 144 -5.87 -8.97 6.23
N PRO A 145 -4.92 -8.65 5.33
CA PRO A 145 -5.24 -8.40 3.92
C PRO A 145 -5.63 -9.71 3.23
N VAL A 146 -6.86 -9.77 2.73
CA VAL A 146 -7.39 -10.93 2.00
C VAL A 146 -7.40 -10.62 0.51
N ASP A 147 -6.88 -11.54 -0.30
CA ASP A 147 -6.94 -11.46 -1.75
C ASP A 147 -7.38 -12.77 -2.39
N THR A 148 -7.21 -12.90 -3.70
CA THR A 148 -7.68 -14.07 -4.46
C THR A 148 -6.94 -15.37 -4.11
N HIS A 149 -5.79 -15.29 -3.43
CA HIS A 149 -4.99 -16.46 -3.04
C HIS A 149 -5.18 -16.87 -1.57
N VAL A 150 -5.79 -16.02 -0.75
CA VAL A 150 -6.11 -16.28 0.67
C VAL A 150 -7.46 -16.98 0.79
#